data_AF-A0A0C3E9M1-F1
#
_entry.id   AF-A0A0C3E9M1-F1
#
_cell.length_a   1.000
_cell.length_b   1.000
_cell.length_c   1.000
_cell.angle_alpha   90.00
_cell.angle_beta   90.00
_cell.angle_gamma   90.00
#
_symmetry.space_group_name_H-M   'P 1'
#
loop_
_entity.id
_entity.type
_entity.pdbx_description
1 polymer ?
#
loop_
_entity_poly.entity_id
_entity_poly.type
_entity_poly.pdbx_seq_one_letter_code
_entity_poly.pdbx_strand_id
1 'polypeptide(L)'
;MCLYLKSRLRRLNPCLKIRLYFPHYVQTRDNQPLQPVCWKRRQFPVTPAYAFTDYRSQGQTIPHVIDDIASPPTGGLSLHNLYVALSQRSTVRLLRDFDAKVFLAAHSAELIAEDDRLRELDTETKKQWELMGRGATALTHR
;
A
#
# COMPACT_ATOMS: atom_id res chain seq x y z
N MET A 1 10.42 -41.22 -0.27
CA MET A 1 10.72 -39.90 -0.88
C MET A 1 10.50 -38.77 0.14
N CYS A 2 11.16 -38.87 1.31
CA CYS A 2 10.83 -38.08 2.51
C CYS A 2 12.06 -37.45 3.20
N LEU A 3 13.20 -37.32 2.49
CA LEU A 3 14.44 -36.85 3.12
C LEU A 3 15.17 -35.70 2.40
N TYR A 4 14.64 -35.17 1.30
CA TYR A 4 15.36 -34.14 0.52
C TYR A 4 14.98 -32.68 0.79
N LEU A 5 13.93 -32.41 1.59
CA LEU A 5 13.52 -31.04 1.94
C LEU A 5 13.94 -30.58 3.35
N LYS A 6 14.49 -31.47 4.20
CA LYS A 6 14.91 -31.09 5.57
C LYS A 6 16.25 -30.34 5.64
N SER A 7 17.01 -30.32 4.55
CA SER A 7 18.38 -29.79 4.54
C SER A 7 18.50 -28.33 4.06
N ARG A 8 17.44 -27.77 3.45
CA ARG A 8 17.47 -26.41 2.85
C ARG A 8 16.61 -25.36 3.59
N LEU A 9 15.89 -25.76 4.64
CA LEU A 9 15.11 -24.88 5.52
C LEU A 9 15.88 -24.37 6.75
N ARG A 10 17.20 -24.61 6.82
CA ARG A 10 18.07 -24.12 7.92
C ARG A 10 18.85 -22.84 7.59
N ARG A 11 18.61 -22.19 6.45
CA ARG A 11 19.35 -20.96 6.04
C ARG A 11 18.50 -19.81 5.48
N LEU A 12 17.19 -19.79 5.67
CA LEU A 12 16.39 -18.65 5.23
C LEU A 12 15.49 -18.13 6.34
N ASN A 13 15.87 -16.93 6.81
CA ASN A 13 15.11 -15.93 7.55
C ASN A 13 14.92 -16.10 9.07
N PRO A 14 15.91 -15.70 9.89
CA PRO A 14 15.72 -15.55 11.32
C PRO A 14 14.85 -14.35 11.74
N CYS A 15 14.61 -13.34 10.88
CA CYS A 15 14.12 -12.05 11.38
C CYS A 15 13.43 -11.20 10.29
N LEU A 16 12.23 -11.56 9.83
CA LEU A 16 11.28 -10.52 9.42
C LEU A 16 10.54 -10.05 10.67
N LYS A 17 11.22 -9.24 11.49
CA LYS A 17 10.61 -8.51 12.61
C LYS A 17 9.88 -7.31 12.01
N ILE A 18 8.59 -7.46 11.74
CA ILE A 18 7.74 -6.31 11.45
C ILE A 18 7.63 -5.52 12.75
N ARG A 19 8.43 -4.45 12.87
CA ARG A 19 8.48 -3.57 14.03
C ARG A 19 7.43 -2.47 13.82
N LEU A 20 6.20 -2.74 14.22
CA LEU A 20 5.16 -1.71 14.25
C LEU A 20 5.48 -0.74 15.40
N TYR A 21 5.93 0.46 15.05
CA TYR A 21 6.15 1.54 16.01
C TYR A 21 4.82 2.25 16.25
N PHE A 22 4.20 1.98 17.40
CA PHE A 22 3.15 2.82 17.96
C PHE A 22 3.72 3.47 19.21
N PRO A 23 4.00 4.79 19.21
CA PRO A 23 4.56 5.46 20.38
C PRO A 23 3.47 5.56 21.45
N HIS A 24 3.44 4.58 22.36
CA HIS A 24 2.72 4.69 23.61
C HIS A 24 3.71 5.14 24.69
N TYR A 25 3.35 6.23 25.35
CA TYR A 25 4.05 6.73 26.52
C TYR A 25 3.36 6.19 27.76
N VAL A 26 4.13 5.66 28.71
CA VAL A 26 3.61 5.17 29.99
C VAL A 26 4.28 5.97 31.10
N GLN A 27 3.47 6.53 32.00
CA GLN A 27 3.97 7.17 33.21
C GLN A 27 4.26 6.08 34.24
N THR A 28 5.54 5.83 34.49
CA THR A 28 5.99 4.74 35.36
C THR A 28 5.79 5.03 36.85
N ARG A 29 5.78 6.30 37.26
CA ARG A 29 5.46 6.84 38.62
C ARG A 29 5.06 8.32 38.55
N ASP A 30 4.34 8.81 39.55
CA ASP A 30 4.00 10.24 39.69
C ASP A 30 5.26 11.12 39.61
N ASN A 31 5.20 12.20 38.82
CA ASN A 31 6.28 13.15 38.54
C ASN A 31 7.52 12.65 37.77
N GLN A 32 7.50 11.49 37.13
CA GLN A 32 8.55 11.12 36.15
C GLN A 32 8.18 11.50 34.70
N PRO A 33 9.19 11.90 33.88
CA PRO A 33 8.97 12.19 32.46
C PRO A 33 8.52 10.93 31.71
N LEU A 34 7.56 11.13 30.81
CA LEU A 34 6.98 10.09 29.96
C LEU A 34 8.07 9.34 29.19
N GLN A 35 8.16 8.02 29.40
CA GLN A 35 9.14 7.17 28.72
C GLN A 35 8.49 6.52 27.49
N PRO A 36 9.17 6.53 26.31
CA PRO A 36 8.69 5.83 25.14
C PRO A 36 8.78 4.31 25.36
N VAL A 37 7.65 3.61 25.26
CA VAL A 37 7.62 2.15 25.39
C VAL A 37 7.79 1.50 24.02
N CYS A 38 8.79 0.61 23.89
CA CYS A 38 8.98 -0.22 22.70
C CYS A 38 8.38 -1.61 22.93
N TRP A 39 7.20 -1.84 22.34
CA TRP A 39 6.52 -3.13 22.39
C TRP A 39 7.15 -4.10 21.38
N LYS A 40 7.45 -5.32 21.81
CA LYS A 40 7.93 -6.39 20.91
C LYS A 40 6.83 -7.43 20.76
N ARG A 41 6.33 -7.62 19.53
CA ARG A 41 5.37 -8.69 19.21
C ARG A 41 6.10 -9.96 18.81
N ARG A 42 5.75 -11.09 19.43
CA ARG A 42 6.15 -12.44 19.01
C ARG A 42 4.91 -13.18 18.52
N GLN A 43 4.80 -13.36 17.22
CA GLN A 43 3.69 -14.05 16.56
C GLN A 43 4.22 -14.71 15.28
N PHE A 44 3.61 -15.82 14.85
CA PHE A 44 3.90 -16.37 13.53
C PHE A 44 3.51 -15.35 12.44
N PRO A 45 4.34 -15.15 11.40
CA PRO A 45 4.07 -14.17 10.34
C PRO A 45 3.04 -14.73 9.34
N VAL A 46 1.90 -15.20 9.85
CA VAL A 46 0.81 -15.79 9.06
C VAL A 46 -0.51 -15.18 9.51
N THR A 47 -1.35 -14.86 8.55
CA THR A 47 -2.71 -14.36 8.75
C THR A 47 -3.63 -15.14 7.80
N PRO A 48 -4.81 -15.61 8.23
CA PRO A 48 -5.79 -16.17 7.30
C PRO A 48 -6.11 -15.13 6.22
N ALA A 49 -6.01 -15.51 4.95
CA ALA A 49 -6.03 -14.59 3.82
C ALA A 49 -7.25 -14.78 2.89
N TYR A 50 -8.31 -15.44 3.37
CA TYR A 50 -9.54 -15.62 2.58
C TYR A 50 -10.31 -14.32 2.38
N ALA A 51 -10.19 -13.39 3.33
CA ALA A 51 -10.71 -12.03 3.21
C ALA A 51 -9.67 -11.08 3.81
N PHE A 52 -9.42 -9.97 3.13
CA PHE A 52 -8.51 -8.93 3.57
C PHE A 52 -9.14 -7.57 3.26
N THR A 53 -8.76 -6.55 4.01
CA THR A 53 -9.21 -5.19 3.73
C THR A 53 -8.55 -4.67 2.45
N ASP A 54 -9.25 -3.76 1.77
CA ASP A 54 -8.75 -3.00 0.63
C ASP A 54 -7.33 -2.45 0.87
N TYR A 55 -7.07 -1.88 2.06
CA TYR A 55 -5.76 -1.38 2.45
C TYR A 55 -4.66 -2.47 2.43
N ARG A 56 -4.97 -3.68 2.88
CA ARG A 56 -4.00 -4.80 2.87
C ARG A 56 -3.78 -5.39 1.48
N SER A 57 -4.75 -5.19 0.59
CA SER A 57 -4.66 -5.61 -0.80
C SER A 57 -3.82 -4.66 -1.67
N GLN A 58 -3.64 -3.41 -1.23
CA GLN A 58 -2.90 -2.40 -1.98
C GLN A 58 -1.52 -2.91 -2.43
N GLY A 59 -1.27 -2.81 -3.73
CA GLY A 59 -0.02 -3.24 -4.35
C GLY A 59 0.05 -4.74 -4.67
N GLN A 60 -1.06 -5.47 -4.61
CA GLN A 60 -1.13 -6.88 -5.00
C GLN A 60 -2.01 -7.07 -6.23
N THR A 61 -1.53 -7.82 -7.22
CA THR A 61 -2.34 -8.26 -8.36
C THR A 61 -2.99 -9.60 -8.03
N ILE A 62 -4.30 -9.60 -7.78
CA ILE A 62 -5.08 -10.81 -7.46
C ILE A 62 -6.09 -11.05 -8.60
N PRO A 63 -6.02 -12.20 -9.33
CA PRO A 63 -6.79 -12.40 -10.57
C PRO A 63 -8.32 -12.36 -10.42
N HIS A 64 -8.87 -12.90 -9.32
CA HIS A 64 -10.31 -13.00 -9.09
C HIS A 64 -10.63 -12.64 -7.66
N VAL A 65 -11.43 -11.60 -7.45
CA VAL A 65 -11.87 -11.18 -6.11
C VAL A 65 -13.33 -10.75 -6.13
N ILE A 66 -13.95 -10.96 -4.98
CA ILE A 66 -15.27 -10.47 -4.62
C ILE A 66 -15.07 -9.31 -3.66
N ASP A 67 -15.50 -8.12 -4.05
CA ASP A 67 -15.37 -6.91 -3.23
C ASP A 67 -16.71 -6.64 -2.51
N ASP A 68 -16.65 -6.49 -1.18
CA ASP A 68 -17.78 -6.02 -0.37
C ASP A 68 -17.70 -4.51 -0.22
N ILE A 69 -18.57 -3.80 -0.95
CA ILE A 69 -18.60 -2.33 -1.05
C ILE A 69 -19.79 -1.78 -0.25
N ALA A 70 -20.29 -2.55 0.72
CA ALA A 70 -21.29 -2.05 1.65
C ALA A 70 -20.68 -1.00 2.59
N SER A 71 -21.36 0.13 2.77
CA SER A 71 -20.99 1.13 3.78
C SER A 71 -20.93 0.47 5.16
N PRO A 72 -19.77 0.47 5.84
CA PRO A 72 -19.67 -0.16 7.14
C PRO A 72 -20.56 0.56 8.17
N PRO A 73 -21.02 -0.12 9.23
CA PRO A 73 -21.84 0.50 10.27
C PRO A 73 -21.11 1.58 11.05
N THR A 74 -19.77 1.66 10.94
CA THR A 74 -18.93 2.71 11.52
C THR A 74 -17.79 3.00 10.56
N GLY A 75 -17.67 4.25 10.13
CA GLY A 75 -16.77 4.67 9.05
C GLY A 75 -17.49 4.74 7.70
N GLY A 76 -17.12 5.71 6.87
CA GLY A 76 -17.67 5.84 5.52
C GLY A 76 -16.78 5.16 4.49
N LEU A 77 -17.36 4.71 3.38
CA LEU A 77 -16.59 4.37 2.19
C LEU A 77 -16.23 5.67 1.46
N SER A 78 -14.94 5.93 1.30
CA SER A 78 -14.44 7.04 0.49
C SER A 78 -14.35 6.63 -0.98
N LEU A 79 -14.47 7.62 -1.88
CA LEU A 79 -14.23 7.42 -3.31
C LEU A 79 -12.85 6.83 -3.58
N HIS A 80 -11.83 7.23 -2.80
CA HIS A 80 -10.46 6.75 -2.96
C HIS A 80 -10.33 5.25 -2.65
N ASN A 81 -10.88 4.79 -1.53
CA ASN A 81 -10.83 3.37 -1.15
C ASN A 81 -11.51 2.50 -2.21
N LEU A 82 -12.63 3.00 -2.75
CA LEU A 82 -13.39 2.36 -3.81
C LEU A 82 -12.63 2.30 -5.13
N TYR A 83 -12.06 3.43 -5.56
CA TYR A 83 -11.21 3.48 -6.75
C TYR A 83 -10.02 2.53 -6.64
N VAL A 84 -9.35 2.51 -5.49
CA VAL A 84 -8.22 1.62 -5.25
C VAL A 84 -8.64 0.15 -5.29
N ALA A 85 -9.78 -0.21 -4.71
CA ALA A 85 -10.29 -1.59 -4.77
C ALA A 85 -10.58 -2.03 -6.22
N LEU A 86 -11.21 -1.16 -7.01
CA LEU A 86 -11.63 -1.47 -8.38
C LEU A 86 -10.49 -1.41 -9.39
N SER A 87 -9.56 -0.46 -9.25
CA SER A 87 -8.46 -0.25 -10.20
C SER A 87 -7.44 -1.40 -10.23
N GLN A 88 -7.39 -2.22 -9.18
CA GLN A 88 -6.39 -3.27 -9.06
C GLN A 88 -6.68 -4.51 -9.91
N ARG A 89 -7.84 -4.64 -10.58
CA ARG A 89 -8.31 -5.93 -11.11
C ARG A 89 -9.06 -5.85 -12.42
N SER A 90 -8.80 -6.85 -13.26
CA SER A 90 -9.49 -7.06 -14.54
C SER A 90 -10.86 -7.73 -14.41
N THR A 91 -11.10 -8.45 -13.30
CA THR A 91 -12.36 -9.19 -13.07
C THR A 91 -12.84 -8.97 -11.64
N VAL A 92 -13.73 -7.99 -11.45
CA VAL A 92 -14.34 -7.67 -10.15
C VAL A 92 -15.76 -8.25 -10.09
N ARG A 93 -16.09 -8.89 -8.97
CA ARG A 93 -17.48 -9.23 -8.62
C ARG A 93 -17.88 -8.44 -7.38
N LEU A 94 -19.03 -7.79 -7.43
CA LEU A 94 -19.55 -7.04 -6.29
C LEU A 94 -20.43 -7.96 -5.45
N LEU A 95 -20.20 -7.98 -4.14
CA LEU A 95 -20.98 -8.83 -3.23
C LEU A 95 -22.41 -8.28 -3.03
N ARG A 96 -22.59 -6.95 -3.09
CA ARG A 96 -23.85 -6.25 -2.84
C ARG A 96 -23.92 -4.98 -3.71
N ASP A 97 -25.13 -4.43 -3.82
CA ASP A 97 -25.35 -3.12 -4.43
C ASP A 97 -24.66 -2.02 -3.61
N PHE A 98 -24.23 -0.96 -4.31
CA PHE A 98 -23.57 0.20 -3.72
C PHE A 98 -24.38 1.48 -4.00
N ASP A 99 -24.20 2.50 -3.17
CA ASP A 99 -24.79 3.81 -3.42
C ASP A 99 -23.98 4.56 -4.50
N ALA A 100 -24.62 4.81 -5.65
CA ALA A 100 -24.01 5.54 -6.75
C ALA A 100 -23.49 6.94 -6.35
N LYS A 101 -24.04 7.54 -5.29
CA LYS A 101 -23.56 8.83 -4.77
C LYS A 101 -22.09 8.80 -4.33
N VAL A 102 -21.57 7.63 -3.93
CA VAL A 102 -20.17 7.48 -3.54
C VAL A 102 -19.24 7.74 -4.73
N PHE A 103 -19.65 7.36 -5.95
CA PHE A 103 -18.92 7.64 -7.19
C PHE A 103 -19.08 9.07 -7.69
N LEU A 104 -20.12 9.78 -7.23
CA LEU A 104 -20.37 11.17 -7.56
C LEU A 104 -19.74 12.14 -6.54
N ALA A 105 -19.07 11.62 -5.51
CA ALA A 105 -18.35 12.43 -4.55
C ALA A 105 -17.22 13.21 -5.24
N ALA A 106 -17.06 14.48 -4.88
CA ALA A 106 -15.96 15.28 -5.40
C ALA A 106 -14.62 14.73 -4.90
N HIS A 107 -13.63 14.71 -5.78
CA HIS A 107 -12.24 14.49 -5.39
C HIS A 107 -11.78 15.67 -4.51
N SER A 108 -10.86 15.43 -3.57
CA SER A 108 -10.33 16.53 -2.76
C SER A 108 -9.55 17.49 -3.64
N ALA A 109 -9.79 18.78 -3.48
CA ALA A 109 -9.13 19.83 -4.26
C ALA A 109 -7.60 19.79 -4.11
N GLU A 110 -7.11 19.41 -2.92
CA GLU A 110 -5.68 19.22 -2.65
C GLU A 110 -5.06 18.11 -3.50
N LEU A 111 -5.75 16.98 -3.68
CA LEU A 111 -5.24 15.88 -4.51
C LEU A 111 -5.26 16.23 -5.99
N ILE A 112 -6.29 16.95 -6.45
CA ILE A 112 -6.36 17.44 -7.84
C ILE A 112 -5.19 18.40 -8.12
N ALA A 113 -4.96 19.37 -7.23
CA ALA A 113 -3.89 20.33 -7.38
C ALA A 113 -2.51 19.66 -7.39
N GLU A 114 -2.30 18.63 -6.57
CA GLU A 114 -1.05 17.86 -6.57
C GLU A 114 -0.91 17.00 -7.84
N ASP A 115 -1.98 16.37 -8.34
CA ASP A 115 -1.97 15.66 -9.62
C ASP A 115 -1.57 16.57 -10.79
N ASP A 116 -2.10 17.80 -10.82
CA ASP A 116 -1.76 18.78 -11.85
C ASP A 116 -0.29 19.23 -11.74
N ARG A 117 0.18 19.51 -10.53
CA ARG A 117 1.61 19.80 -10.27
C ARG A 117 2.52 18.65 -10.71
N LEU A 118 2.13 17.40 -10.44
CA LEU A 118 2.91 16.21 -10.83
C LEU A 118 2.97 16.06 -12.36
N ARG A 119 1.90 16.39 -13.09
CA ARG A 119 1.89 16.40 -14.56
C ARG A 119 2.83 17.45 -15.14
N GLU A 120 2.87 18.64 -14.54
CA GLU A 120 3.81 19.68 -14.94
C GLU A 120 5.26 19.21 -14.74
N LEU A 121 5.55 18.59 -13.59
CA LEU A 121 6.88 18.06 -13.28
C LEU A 121 7.29 16.90 -14.19
N ASP A 122 6.37 16.00 -14.54
CA ASP A 122 6.60 14.92 -15.52
C ASP A 122 6.94 15.50 -16.90
N THR A 123 6.22 16.54 -17.33
CA THR A 123 6.46 17.22 -18.61
C THR A 123 7.84 17.87 -18.65
N GLU A 124 8.24 18.54 -17.57
CA GLU A 124 9.56 19.16 -17.48
C GLU A 124 10.67 18.10 -17.44
N THR A 125 10.49 17.04 -16.65
CA THR A 125 11.45 15.94 -16.56
C THR A 125 11.66 15.27 -17.93
N LYS A 126 10.59 15.09 -18.72
CA LYS A 126 10.67 14.58 -20.10
C LYS A 126 11.45 15.50 -21.03
N LYS A 127 11.21 16.82 -21.00
CA LYS A 127 11.97 17.80 -21.78
C LYS A 127 13.46 17.75 -21.44
N GLN A 128 13.79 17.75 -20.14
CA GLN A 128 15.17 17.66 -19.67
C GLN A 128 15.83 16.34 -20.13
N TRP A 129 15.11 15.22 -20.03
CA TRP A 129 15.59 13.93 -20.52
C TRP A 129 15.88 13.93 -22.02
N GLU A 130 14.99 14.50 -22.84
CA GLU A 130 15.19 14.62 -24.29
C GLU A 130 16.37 15.52 -24.66
N LEU A 131 16.57 16.62 -23.92
CA LEU A 131 17.73 17.50 -24.08
C LEU A 131 19.04 16.78 -23.73
N MET A 132 19.05 16.00 -22.64
CA MET A 132 20.20 15.18 -22.24
C MET A 132 20.45 14.01 -23.22
N GLY A 133 19.39 13.43 -23.79
CA GLY A 133 19.43 12.33 -24.77
C GLY A 133 20.00 12.71 -26.15
N ARG A 134 20.16 13.99 -26.46
CA ARG A 134 20.94 14.47 -27.62
C ARG A 134 22.45 14.55 -27.36
N GLY A 135 22.91 14.19 -26.16
CA GLY A 135 24.33 14.05 -25.81
C GLY A 135 24.92 12.65 -25.98
N ALA A 136 24.09 11.62 -26.18
CA ALA A 136 24.58 10.23 -26.34
C ALA A 136 25.06 9.90 -27.77
N THR A 137 24.77 10.75 -28.76
CA THR A 137 25.27 10.62 -30.14
C THR A 137 26.51 11.47 -30.43
N ALA A 138 27.24 11.90 -29.39
CA ALA A 138 28.55 12.53 -29.52
C ALA A 138 29.71 11.60 -29.12
N LEU A 139 29.51 10.28 -29.15
CA LEU A 139 30.58 9.28 -29.09
C LEU A 139 30.62 8.45 -30.38
N THR A 140 30.87 9.12 -31.50
CA THR A 140 31.53 8.53 -32.66
C THR A 140 33.00 8.93 -32.65
N HIS A 141 33.90 8.02 -32.22
CA HIS A 141 35.22 7.77 -32.82
C HIS A 141 36.07 6.79 -31.96
N ARG A 142 36.12 5.51 -32.36
CA ARG A 142 37.34 4.76 -32.74
C ARG A 142 37.03 3.32 -33.08
#